data_AF-A0A2W0BKA3-F1
#
_entry.id   AF-A0A2W0BKA3-F1
#
_cell.length_a   1.000
_cell.length_b   1.000
_cell.length_c   1.000
_cell.angle_alpha   90.00
_cell.angle_beta   90.00
_cell.angle_gamma   90.00
#
_symmetry.space_group_name_H-M   'P 1'
#
loop_
_entity.id
_entity.type
_entity.pdbx_description
1 polymer ?
#
loop_
_entity_poly.entity_id
_entity_poly.type
_entity_poly.pdbx_seq_one_letter_code
_entity_poly.pdbx_strand_id
1 'polypeptide(L)'
;RFTRLAQFYTAADKTYEGVIRLGFATDTWDAEGGPLGPSQLIKVSLEELREGAEELTGDIEQQPPKFSAKKIAGVPAYKLARKDREVELKKVRVHVHRFEIHGLEADLVPFTAEVSAGTYVRSLAHELGQKVGVGAHLAELRRTRSGEFTLAQAITLDELAEIRKNGLSGDRELVDSVSQVSLHPRQILPQIPSVTVNDETAGLIANGRAVNLPDFSAARQVKVFLGQEKLIAIASRIAGTLFQPKVVLRAA
;
A
#
# COMPACT_ATOMS: atom_id res chain seq x y z
N ARG A 1 -8.82 -8.22 -15.43
CA ARG A 1 -7.73 -7.73 -16.32
C ARG A 1 -6.63 -7.03 -15.55
N PHE A 2 -6.91 -5.90 -14.90
CA PHE A 2 -5.87 -5.07 -14.24
C PHE A 2 -5.35 -5.62 -12.90
N THR A 3 -5.95 -6.67 -12.35
CA THR A 3 -5.41 -7.38 -11.17
C THR A 3 -3.97 -7.87 -11.37
N ARG A 4 -3.56 -8.15 -12.62
CA ARG A 4 -2.17 -8.49 -12.95
C ARG A 4 -1.18 -7.34 -12.70
N LEU A 5 -1.66 -6.09 -12.63
CA LEU A 5 -0.84 -4.93 -12.30
C LEU A 5 -0.65 -4.72 -10.79
N ALA A 6 -1.41 -5.43 -9.94
CA ALA A 6 -1.30 -5.31 -8.48
C ALA A 6 0.13 -5.58 -7.98
N GLN A 7 0.87 -6.45 -8.67
CA GLN A 7 2.27 -6.78 -8.35
C GLN A 7 3.20 -5.55 -8.32
N PHE A 8 2.90 -4.50 -9.08
CA PHE A 8 3.69 -3.27 -9.09
C PHE A 8 3.39 -2.35 -7.89
N TYR A 9 2.21 -2.52 -7.25
CA TYR A 9 1.76 -1.67 -6.15
C TYR A 9 1.91 -2.31 -4.77
N THR A 10 1.99 -3.64 -4.70
CA THR A 10 2.26 -4.34 -3.43
C THR A 10 3.52 -3.81 -2.78
N ALA A 11 4.58 -3.58 -3.57
CA ALA A 11 5.87 -3.09 -3.12
C ALA A 11 5.99 -1.56 -3.03
N ALA A 12 4.98 -0.80 -3.47
CA ALA A 12 5.05 0.66 -3.47
C ALA A 12 5.06 1.23 -2.04
N ASP A 13 5.52 2.47 -1.88
CA ASP A 13 5.46 3.13 -0.57
C ASP A 13 4.03 3.55 -0.23
N LYS A 14 3.78 3.77 1.06
CA LYS A 14 2.46 4.18 1.57
C LYS A 14 2.64 5.34 2.55
N THR A 15 1.64 6.22 2.58
CA THR A 15 1.55 7.32 3.55
C THR A 15 0.33 7.15 4.41
N TYR A 16 0.50 7.38 5.69
CA TYR A 16 -0.53 7.28 6.71
C TYR A 16 -0.55 8.56 7.54
N GLU A 17 -1.75 8.92 7.96
CA GLU A 17 -2.03 9.88 9.02
C GLU A 17 -2.83 9.14 10.09
N GLY A 18 -2.62 9.50 11.35
CA GLY A 18 -3.32 8.83 12.44
C GLY A 18 -3.04 9.45 13.79
N VAL A 19 -3.53 8.77 14.82
CA VAL A 19 -3.38 9.16 16.22
C VAL A 19 -2.86 7.97 17.01
N ILE A 20 -1.79 8.19 17.76
CA ILE A 20 -1.27 7.24 18.75
C ILE A 20 -1.84 7.64 20.11
N ARG A 21 -2.31 6.66 20.88
CA ARG A 21 -2.74 6.88 22.26
C ARG A 21 -1.69 6.34 23.22
N LEU A 22 -1.19 7.22 24.08
CA LEU A 22 -0.22 6.93 25.12
C LEU A 22 -0.87 6.40 26.40
N GLY A 23 -0.04 5.85 27.29
CA GLY A 23 -0.42 5.46 28.64
C GLY A 23 -0.74 3.97 28.79
N PHE A 24 -1.02 3.25 27.70
CA PHE A 24 -1.10 1.79 27.73
C PHE A 24 -0.99 1.17 26.34
N ALA A 25 -0.48 -0.06 26.29
CA ALA A 25 -0.48 -0.89 25.10
C ALA A 25 -1.69 -1.84 25.09
N THR A 26 -2.14 -2.22 23.90
CA THR A 26 -3.14 -3.28 23.69
C THR A 26 -2.50 -4.54 23.13
N ASP A 27 -3.15 -5.69 23.21
CA ASP A 27 -2.64 -6.97 22.68
C ASP A 27 -2.59 -7.03 21.13
N THR A 28 -3.39 -6.20 20.45
CA THR A 28 -3.41 -6.03 18.98
C THR A 28 -2.58 -4.83 18.50
N TRP A 29 -2.08 -4.00 19.42
CA TRP A 29 -1.41 -2.71 19.19
C TRP A 29 -2.28 -1.66 18.47
N ASP A 30 -3.60 -1.84 18.50
CA ASP A 30 -4.59 -0.86 18.06
C ASP A 30 -5.77 -0.77 19.07
N ALA A 31 -6.71 0.13 18.79
CA ALA A 31 -7.88 0.36 19.63
C ALA A 31 -8.87 -0.82 19.70
N GLU A 32 -8.75 -1.85 18.85
CA GLU A 32 -9.63 -3.03 18.90
C GLU A 32 -9.17 -4.08 19.93
N GLY A 33 -7.96 -3.94 20.46
CA GLY A 33 -7.37 -4.89 21.41
C GLY A 33 -7.71 -4.65 22.86
N GLY A 34 -7.48 -5.67 23.69
CA GLY A 34 -7.56 -5.56 25.14
C GLY A 34 -6.32 -4.87 25.74
N PRO A 35 -6.46 -4.01 26.77
CA PRO A 35 -5.31 -3.39 27.42
C PRO A 35 -4.43 -4.43 28.10
N LEU A 36 -3.11 -4.32 27.92
CA LEU A 36 -2.11 -5.21 28.53
C LEU A 36 -1.76 -4.84 29.97
N GLY A 37 -2.30 -3.74 30.48
CA GLY A 37 -2.04 -3.26 31.83
C GLY A 37 -2.83 -1.98 32.15
N PRO A 38 -2.70 -1.44 33.38
CA PRO A 38 -3.33 -0.19 33.76
C PRO A 38 -2.71 1.00 33.03
N SER A 39 -3.50 2.05 32.82
CA SER A 39 -3.03 3.32 32.28
C SER A 39 -1.93 3.94 33.15
N GLN A 40 -0.84 4.32 32.51
CA GLN A 40 0.30 5.00 33.10
C GLN A 40 0.07 6.52 33.11
N LEU A 41 0.69 7.20 34.08
CA LEU A 41 0.73 8.65 34.09
C LEU A 41 1.69 9.13 32.99
N ILE A 42 1.17 9.94 32.06
CA ILE A 42 1.95 10.48 30.95
C ILE A 42 2.76 11.66 31.45
N LYS A 43 4.09 11.48 31.53
CA LYS A 43 5.06 12.52 31.87
C LYS A 43 6.01 12.85 30.73
N VAL A 44 5.65 12.43 29.52
CA VAL A 44 6.46 12.55 28.31
C VAL A 44 6.19 13.90 27.66
N SER A 45 7.26 14.56 27.24
CA SER A 45 7.23 15.81 26.47
C SER A 45 7.04 15.55 24.96
N LEU A 46 6.64 16.58 24.23
CA LEU A 46 6.54 16.50 22.77
C LEU A 46 7.91 16.25 22.11
N GLU A 47 8.96 16.82 22.68
CA GLU A 47 10.35 16.64 22.23
C GLU A 47 10.80 15.18 22.38
N GLU A 48 10.55 14.54 23.52
CA GLU A 48 10.86 13.10 23.73
C GLU A 48 10.11 12.20 22.74
N LEU A 49 8.87 12.55 22.37
CA LEU A 49 8.12 11.82 21.34
C LEU A 49 8.73 11.99 19.95
N ARG A 50 9.22 13.20 19.63
CA ARG A 50 9.88 13.48 18.35
C ARG A 50 11.22 12.75 18.24
N GLU A 51 12.02 12.75 19.30
CA GLU A 51 13.27 11.99 19.38
C GLU A 51 13.00 10.48 19.23
N GLY A 52 11.99 9.96 19.94
CA GLY A 52 11.59 8.56 19.80
C GLY A 52 11.11 8.18 18.40
N ALA A 53 10.46 9.09 17.69
CA ALA A 53 10.03 8.89 16.29
C ALA A 53 11.21 8.97 15.30
N GLU A 54 12.19 9.83 15.56
CA GLU A 54 13.42 9.93 14.76
C GLU A 54 14.23 8.63 14.83
N GLU A 55 14.35 8.01 16.01
CA GLU A 55 14.99 6.70 16.17
C GLU A 55 14.26 5.55 15.46
N LEU A 56 12.99 5.74 15.11
CA LEU A 56 12.17 4.80 14.35
C LEU A 56 12.12 5.12 12.85
N THR A 57 12.92 6.09 12.40
CA THR A 57 13.04 6.51 10.99
C THR A 57 14.28 5.88 10.34
N GLY A 58 14.21 5.58 9.04
CA GLY A 58 15.25 4.89 8.28
C GLY A 58 15.04 3.38 8.18
N ASP A 59 16.14 2.64 8.01
CA ASP A 59 16.12 1.18 7.93
C ASP A 59 16.05 0.56 9.34
N ILE A 60 14.92 -0.09 9.65
CA ILE A 60 14.68 -0.66 10.98
C ILE A 60 14.26 -2.13 10.92
N GLU A 61 14.49 -2.85 12.02
CA GLU A 61 14.00 -4.21 12.23
C GLU A 61 12.74 -4.19 13.09
N GLN A 62 11.59 -4.29 12.42
CA GLN A 62 10.29 -4.20 13.07
C GLN A 62 9.74 -5.57 13.44
N GLN A 63 9.16 -5.67 14.64
CA GLN A 63 8.38 -6.84 15.04
C GLN A 63 6.95 -6.73 14.49
N PRO A 64 6.47 -7.67 13.65
CA PRO A 64 5.08 -7.64 13.20
C PRO A 64 4.11 -7.89 14.37
N PRO A 65 2.91 -7.29 14.37
CA PRO A 65 1.87 -7.59 15.35
C PRO A 65 1.42 -9.05 15.23
N LYS A 66 1.03 -9.65 16.38
CA LYS A 66 0.50 -11.03 16.45
C LYS A 66 -0.67 -11.23 15.49
N PHE A 67 -1.54 -10.23 15.38
CA PHE A 67 -2.67 -10.18 14.45
C PHE A 67 -2.25 -9.60 13.09
N SER A 68 -1.42 -10.34 12.37
CA SER A 68 -1.00 -10.00 11.00
C SER A 68 -1.39 -11.07 9.98
N ALA A 69 -1.52 -10.68 8.71
CA ALA A 69 -1.78 -11.59 7.60
C ALA A 69 -0.53 -12.38 7.16
N LYS A 70 0.63 -12.12 7.76
CA LYS A 70 1.90 -12.80 7.46
C LYS A 70 1.73 -14.30 7.66
N LYS A 71 2.11 -15.10 6.67
CA LYS A 71 2.01 -16.57 6.77
C LYS A 71 3.21 -17.13 7.52
N ILE A 72 2.95 -18.05 8.45
CA ILE A 72 3.93 -18.84 9.19
C ILE A 72 3.63 -20.30 8.86
N ALA A 73 4.59 -21.00 8.27
CA ALA A 73 4.41 -22.37 7.76
C ALA A 73 3.15 -22.53 6.86
N GLY A 74 2.84 -21.52 6.04
CA GLY A 74 1.68 -21.54 5.13
C GLY A 74 0.35 -21.03 5.73
N VAL A 75 0.26 -20.81 7.04
CA VAL A 75 -0.96 -20.35 7.73
C VAL A 75 -0.81 -18.88 8.16
N PRO A 76 -1.78 -17.98 7.87
CA PRO A 76 -1.74 -16.60 8.36
C PRO A 76 -1.63 -16.50 9.89
N ALA A 77 -0.78 -15.61 10.39
CA ALA A 77 -0.46 -15.47 11.82
C ALA A 77 -1.71 -15.21 12.67
N TYR A 78 -2.66 -14.40 12.20
CA TYR A 78 -3.91 -14.15 12.93
C TYR A 78 -4.73 -15.43 13.19
N LYS A 79 -4.64 -16.47 12.33
CA LYS A 79 -5.33 -17.75 12.54
C LYS A 79 -4.67 -18.60 13.63
N LEU A 80 -3.38 -18.40 13.86
CA LEU A 80 -2.61 -19.10 14.89
C LEU A 80 -2.77 -18.39 16.24
N ALA A 81 -2.76 -17.05 16.26
CA ALA A 81 -2.97 -16.24 17.45
C ALA A 81 -4.34 -16.49 18.12
N ARG A 82 -5.40 -16.70 17.32
CA ARG A 82 -6.74 -17.07 17.83
C ARG A 82 -6.83 -18.47 18.45
N LYS A 83 -5.77 -19.28 18.37
CA LYS A 83 -5.71 -20.65 18.91
C LYS A 83 -4.78 -20.74 20.13
N ASP A 84 -4.45 -19.61 20.77
CA ASP A 84 -3.54 -19.51 21.93
C ASP A 84 -2.17 -20.18 21.74
N ARG A 85 -1.74 -20.38 20.49
CA ARG A 85 -0.36 -20.80 20.22
C ARG A 85 0.52 -19.55 20.14
N GLU A 86 1.48 -19.46 21.04
CA GLU A 86 2.56 -18.49 20.91
C GLU A 86 3.30 -18.74 19.59
N VAL A 87 3.29 -17.73 18.73
CA VAL A 87 4.09 -17.75 17.52
C VAL A 87 5.11 -16.64 17.60
N GLU A 88 6.37 -17.02 17.74
CA GLU A 88 7.48 -16.09 17.57
C GLU A 88 7.54 -15.64 16.11
N LEU A 89 7.04 -14.42 15.89
CA LEU A 89 7.16 -13.75 14.61
C LEU A 89 8.60 -13.27 14.44
N LYS A 90 9.28 -13.67 13.37
CA LYS A 90 10.59 -13.10 13.03
C LYS A 90 10.44 -11.63 12.66
N LYS A 91 11.34 -10.78 13.20
CA LYS A 91 11.51 -9.38 12.80
C LYS A 91 11.66 -9.25 11.29
N VAL A 92 11.17 -8.15 10.74
CA VAL A 92 11.25 -7.82 9.32
C VAL A 92 11.99 -6.51 9.14
N ARG A 93 12.87 -6.46 8.15
CA ARG A 93 13.46 -5.19 7.73
C ARG A 93 12.44 -4.40 6.93
N VAL A 94 12.25 -3.16 7.34
CA VAL A 94 11.38 -2.19 6.70
C VAL A 94 12.09 -0.85 6.68
N HIS A 95 11.66 0.02 5.76
CA HIS A 95 12.15 1.38 5.70
C HIS A 95 11.03 2.36 6.06
N VAL A 96 11.33 3.28 6.96
CA VAL A 96 10.47 4.40 7.35
C VAL A 96 11.10 5.66 6.77
N HIS A 97 10.51 6.21 5.71
CA HIS A 97 11.03 7.41 5.04
C HIS A 97 10.83 8.66 5.90
N ARG A 98 9.71 8.72 6.63
CA ARG A 98 9.33 9.83 7.51
C ARG A 98 8.41 9.30 8.60
N PHE A 99 8.65 9.69 9.84
CA PHE A 99 7.71 9.51 10.94
C PHE A 99 7.70 10.78 11.79
N GLU A 100 6.66 11.59 11.60
CA GLU A 100 6.57 12.94 12.16
C GLU A 100 5.46 13.04 13.19
N ILE A 101 5.80 13.61 14.34
CA ILE A 101 4.88 13.87 15.45
C ILE A 101 4.47 15.34 15.43
N HIS A 102 3.16 15.58 15.31
CA HIS A 102 2.59 16.92 15.12
C HIS A 102 2.30 17.62 16.45
N GLY A 103 1.97 16.87 17.49
CA GLY A 103 1.60 17.41 18.79
C GLY A 103 1.36 16.34 19.85
N LEU A 104 1.04 16.81 21.06
CA LEU A 104 0.63 15.98 22.19
C LEU A 104 -0.56 16.67 22.86
N GLU A 105 -1.74 16.07 22.73
CA GLU A 105 -3.00 16.55 23.29
C GLU A 105 -3.47 15.56 24.36
N ALA A 106 -3.15 15.84 25.62
CA ALA A 106 -3.33 14.92 26.74
C ALA A 106 -2.63 13.57 26.52
N ASP A 107 -3.35 12.55 26.09
CA ASP A 107 -2.83 11.21 25.77
C ASP A 107 -2.78 10.89 24.28
N LEU A 108 -3.12 11.86 23.41
CA LEU A 108 -3.21 11.68 21.97
C LEU A 108 -2.07 12.35 21.23
N VAL A 109 -1.49 11.62 20.29
CA VAL A 109 -0.31 12.03 19.51
C VAL A 109 -0.64 11.90 18.02
N PRO A 110 -1.06 12.99 17.36
CA PRO A 110 -1.26 13.01 15.92
C PRO A 110 0.07 12.88 15.17
N PHE A 111 0.09 12.09 14.10
CA PHE A 111 1.31 11.81 13.35
C PHE A 111 1.08 11.66 11.84
N THR A 112 2.17 11.76 11.08
CA THR A 112 2.27 11.33 9.68
C THR A 112 3.41 10.33 9.51
N ALA A 113 3.17 9.24 8.80
CA ALA A 113 4.20 8.24 8.49
C ALA A 113 4.25 7.93 6.99
N GLU A 114 5.42 8.03 6.39
CA GLU A 114 5.71 7.54 5.04
C GLU A 114 6.64 6.33 5.13
N VAL A 115 6.18 5.20 4.61
CA VAL A 115 6.81 3.90 4.87
C VAL A 115 6.82 3.01 3.63
N SER A 116 7.84 2.15 3.56
CA SER A 116 7.91 1.10 2.56
C SER A 116 6.78 0.06 2.72
N ALA A 117 6.59 -0.77 1.70
CA ALA A 117 5.69 -1.90 1.79
C ALA A 117 6.06 -2.88 2.92
N GLY A 118 5.06 -3.36 3.65
CA GLY A 118 5.25 -4.34 4.73
C GLY A 118 5.46 -3.73 6.12
N THR A 119 5.60 -2.42 6.23
CA THR A 119 5.65 -1.72 7.52
C THR A 119 4.29 -1.74 8.21
N TYR A 120 4.30 -2.07 9.51
CA TYR A 120 3.14 -2.04 10.39
C TYR A 120 3.14 -0.75 11.21
N VAL A 121 2.21 0.16 10.91
CA VAL A 121 2.07 1.42 11.66
C VAL A 121 1.70 1.17 13.13
N ARG A 122 0.97 0.08 13.41
CA ARG A 122 0.68 -0.37 14.78
C ARG A 122 1.95 -0.70 15.58
N SER A 123 2.94 -1.32 14.92
CA SER A 123 4.23 -1.59 15.56
C SER A 123 4.99 -0.30 15.83
N LEU A 124 4.96 0.68 14.92
CA LEU A 124 5.57 2.01 15.18
C LEU A 124 4.95 2.69 16.41
N ALA A 125 3.62 2.66 16.52
CA ALA A 125 2.92 3.20 17.69
C ALA A 125 3.33 2.48 18.98
N HIS A 126 3.34 1.16 18.96
CA HIS A 126 3.74 0.36 20.12
C HIS A 126 5.19 0.60 20.53
N GLU A 127 6.13 0.56 19.58
CA GLU A 127 7.56 0.76 19.83
C GLU A 127 7.86 2.17 20.32
N LEU A 128 7.18 3.20 19.79
CA LEU A 128 7.28 4.56 20.32
C LEU A 128 6.85 4.60 21.79
N GLY A 129 5.71 4.01 22.14
CA GLY A 129 5.23 3.94 23.52
C GLY A 129 6.18 3.19 24.46
N GLN A 130 6.87 2.14 23.96
CA GLN A 130 7.91 1.44 24.71
C GLN A 130 9.15 2.32 24.94
N LYS A 131 9.60 3.05 23.91
CA LYS A 131 10.75 3.95 23.99
C LYS A 131 10.55 5.06 25.02
N VAL A 132 9.35 5.67 25.04
CA VAL A 132 9.01 6.73 26.01
C VAL A 132 8.49 6.19 27.35
N GLY A 133 8.47 4.87 27.55
CA GLY A 133 8.23 4.22 28.84
C GLY A 133 6.78 4.23 29.37
N VAL A 134 5.81 4.71 28.60
CA VAL A 134 4.38 4.78 29.03
C VAL A 134 3.48 3.75 28.36
N GLY A 135 3.98 3.04 27.34
CA GLY A 135 3.18 2.19 26.48
C GLY A 135 2.24 2.99 25.58
N ALA A 136 1.89 2.41 24.43
CA ALA A 136 1.00 3.04 23.47
C ALA A 136 0.36 2.02 22.53
N HIS A 137 -0.70 2.45 21.86
CA HIS A 137 -1.34 1.75 20.76
C HIS A 137 -1.83 2.74 19.70
N LEU A 138 -2.13 2.23 18.51
CA LEU A 138 -2.68 3.04 17.43
C LEU A 138 -4.20 3.24 17.66
N ALA A 139 -4.62 4.48 17.90
CA ALA A 139 -6.02 4.81 18.13
C ALA A 139 -6.77 5.00 16.80
N GLU A 140 -6.17 5.74 15.87
CA GLU A 140 -6.77 6.04 14.58
C GLU A 140 -5.74 5.88 13.46
N LEU A 141 -6.18 5.40 12.29
CA LEU A 141 -5.31 5.26 11.14
C LEU A 141 -6.07 5.48 9.84
N ARG A 142 -5.53 6.37 9.01
CA ARG A 142 -5.98 6.61 7.64
C ARG A 142 -4.80 6.52 6.69
N ARG A 143 -4.89 5.64 5.69
CA ARG A 143 -3.94 5.62 4.58
C ARG A 143 -4.31 6.72 3.58
N THR A 144 -3.46 7.73 3.42
CA THR A 144 -3.69 8.87 2.52
C THR A 144 -3.05 8.69 1.14
N ARG A 145 -2.07 7.77 1.03
CA ARG A 145 -1.39 7.45 -0.24
C ARG A 145 -1.00 5.97 -0.34
N SER A 146 -1.08 5.40 -1.53
CA SER A 146 -0.51 4.09 -1.88
C SER A 146 0.12 4.13 -3.26
N GLY A 147 1.46 4.16 -3.31
CA GLY A 147 2.19 4.48 -4.53
C GLY A 147 1.80 5.85 -5.05
N GLU A 148 1.32 5.89 -6.28
CA GLU A 148 0.83 7.10 -6.94
C GLU A 148 -0.62 7.49 -6.57
N PHE A 149 -1.38 6.57 -5.98
CA PHE A 149 -2.80 6.80 -5.70
C PHE A 149 -2.95 7.58 -4.41
N THR A 150 -3.64 8.71 -4.48
CA THR A 150 -3.90 9.58 -3.33
C THR A 150 -5.37 9.49 -2.91
N LEU A 151 -5.64 9.95 -1.69
CA LEU A 151 -7.00 10.02 -1.16
C LEU A 151 -7.94 10.90 -2.01
N ALA A 152 -7.42 11.91 -2.72
CA ALA A 152 -8.22 12.77 -3.60
C ALA A 152 -8.84 12.02 -4.79
N GLN A 153 -8.30 10.84 -5.12
CA GLN A 153 -8.81 9.95 -6.18
C GLN A 153 -9.65 8.81 -5.60
N ALA A 154 -9.80 8.72 -4.28
CA ALA A 154 -10.53 7.65 -3.64
C ALA A 154 -12.04 7.88 -3.79
N ILE A 155 -12.78 6.78 -3.98
CA ILE A 155 -14.23 6.77 -4.05
C ILE A 155 -14.72 5.95 -2.85
N THR A 156 -15.64 6.53 -2.09
CA THR A 156 -16.29 5.86 -0.97
C THR A 156 -17.28 4.79 -1.46
N LEU A 157 -17.64 3.85 -0.59
CA LEU A 157 -18.64 2.84 -0.93
C LEU A 157 -20.03 3.47 -1.16
N ASP A 158 -20.33 4.56 -0.48
CA ASP A 158 -21.59 5.29 -0.64
C ASP A 158 -21.65 6.02 -1.98
N GLU A 159 -20.59 6.74 -2.38
CA GLU A 159 -20.50 7.33 -3.72
C GLU A 159 -20.62 6.27 -4.81
N LEU A 160 -19.98 5.11 -4.64
CA LEU A 160 -20.11 3.99 -5.56
C LEU A 160 -21.56 3.44 -5.61
N ALA A 161 -22.23 3.37 -4.47
CA ALA A 161 -23.63 2.97 -4.39
C ALA A 161 -24.57 3.98 -5.07
N GLU A 162 -24.29 5.27 -4.96
CA GLU A 162 -25.04 6.33 -5.66
C GLU A 162 -24.80 6.31 -7.17
N ILE A 163 -23.56 6.10 -7.62
CA ILE A 163 -23.26 5.88 -9.05
C ILE A 163 -24.07 4.69 -9.58
N ARG A 164 -24.18 3.61 -8.82
CA ARG A 164 -25.01 2.45 -9.18
C ARG A 164 -26.51 2.78 -9.21
N LYS A 165 -27.02 3.59 -8.29
CA LYS A 165 -28.45 3.95 -8.26
C LYS A 165 -28.83 4.88 -9.40
N ASN A 166 -27.94 5.80 -9.76
CA ASN A 166 -28.14 6.78 -10.83
C ASN A 166 -27.84 6.20 -12.22
N GLY A 167 -27.00 5.16 -12.28
CA GLY A 167 -26.85 4.29 -13.46
C GLY A 167 -28.07 3.39 -13.60
N LEU A 168 -28.88 3.66 -14.63
CA LEU A 168 -30.11 2.94 -14.95
C LEU A 168 -29.85 1.45 -15.27
N SER A 169 -30.94 0.70 -15.37
CA SER A 169 -31.05 -0.74 -15.15
C SER A 169 -30.29 -1.62 -16.16
N GLY A 170 -29.05 -2.02 -15.85
CA GLY A 170 -28.39 -3.16 -16.51
C GLY A 170 -26.89 -3.33 -16.17
N ASP A 171 -26.40 -4.58 -16.18
CA ASP A 171 -24.99 -4.91 -15.89
C ASP A 171 -23.99 -4.22 -16.84
N ARG A 172 -24.40 -3.90 -18.07
CA ARG A 172 -23.56 -3.27 -19.09
C ARG A 172 -23.36 -1.77 -18.83
N GLU A 173 -24.40 -1.09 -18.34
CA GLU A 173 -24.37 0.34 -18.01
C GLU A 173 -23.65 0.61 -16.68
N LEU A 174 -23.59 -0.39 -15.79
CA LEU A 174 -22.76 -0.36 -14.59
C LEU A 174 -21.27 -0.32 -14.93
N VAL A 175 -20.83 -1.07 -15.96
CA VAL A 175 -19.45 -1.06 -16.43
C VAL A 175 -19.08 0.31 -16.97
N ASP A 176 -19.97 0.97 -17.72
CA ASP A 176 -19.74 2.30 -18.25
C ASP A 176 -19.68 3.36 -17.14
N SER A 177 -20.60 3.30 -16.17
CA SER A 177 -20.67 4.22 -15.04
C SER A 177 -19.45 4.11 -14.11
N VAL A 178 -18.95 2.89 -13.85
CA VAL A 178 -17.72 2.66 -13.09
C VAL A 178 -16.48 3.04 -13.92
N SER A 179 -16.54 2.92 -15.24
CA SER A 179 -15.44 3.34 -16.12
C SER A 179 -15.23 4.86 -16.12
N GLN A 180 -16.29 5.67 -15.96
CA GLN A 180 -16.20 7.13 -15.86
C GLN A 180 -15.39 7.60 -14.64
N VAL A 181 -15.42 6.82 -13.56
CA VAL A 181 -14.69 7.12 -12.32
C VAL A 181 -13.41 6.28 -12.17
N SER A 182 -13.13 5.40 -13.14
CA SER A 182 -11.93 4.59 -13.16
C SER A 182 -10.74 5.37 -13.73
N LEU A 183 -9.56 5.13 -13.17
CA LEU A 183 -8.34 5.74 -13.68
C LEU A 183 -8.00 5.21 -15.07
N HIS A 184 -7.66 6.13 -15.98
CA HIS A 184 -7.22 5.76 -17.31
C HIS A 184 -5.89 4.97 -17.22
N PRO A 185 -5.69 3.86 -17.96
CA PRO A 185 -4.49 3.04 -17.84
C PRO A 185 -3.15 3.74 -18.11
N ARG A 186 -3.16 4.92 -18.76
CA ARG A 186 -1.96 5.76 -18.91
C ARG A 186 -1.54 6.45 -17.62
N GLN A 187 -2.49 6.77 -16.75
CA GLN A 187 -2.25 7.38 -15.44
C GLN A 187 -1.62 6.37 -14.49
N ILE A 188 -1.86 5.07 -14.68
CA ILE A 188 -1.31 3.96 -13.91
C ILE A 188 0.16 3.73 -14.30
N LEU A 189 1.06 3.57 -13.32
CA LEU A 189 2.51 3.36 -13.48
C LEU A 189 3.18 4.48 -14.31
N PRO A 190 3.18 5.74 -13.85
CA PRO A 190 3.65 6.92 -14.57
C PRO A 190 5.16 6.87 -14.84
N GLN A 191 5.91 6.17 -14.00
CA GLN A 191 7.34 5.92 -14.18
C GLN A 191 7.65 4.98 -15.36
N ILE A 192 6.65 4.26 -15.89
CA ILE A 192 6.81 3.39 -17.05
C ILE A 192 6.32 4.14 -18.29
N PRO A 193 7.20 4.44 -19.27
CA PRO A 193 6.80 5.13 -20.49
C PRO A 193 5.82 4.31 -21.32
N SER A 194 5.06 4.97 -22.20
CA SER A 194 4.01 4.35 -23.01
C SER A 194 4.34 4.38 -24.49
N VAL A 195 4.18 3.26 -25.18
CA VAL A 195 4.29 3.13 -26.64
C VAL A 195 2.97 2.63 -27.21
N THR A 196 2.58 3.15 -28.37
CA THR A 196 1.41 2.68 -29.12
C THR A 196 1.88 1.85 -30.30
N VAL A 197 1.30 0.66 -30.49
CA VAL A 197 1.69 -0.25 -31.58
C VAL A 197 0.53 -0.52 -32.53
N ASN A 198 0.85 -0.99 -33.73
CA ASN A 198 -0.14 -1.47 -34.69
C ASN A 198 -0.70 -2.86 -34.32
N ASP A 199 -1.76 -3.29 -35.03
CA ASP A 199 -2.44 -4.56 -34.77
C ASP A 199 -1.53 -5.79 -34.93
N GLU A 200 -0.61 -5.76 -35.90
CA GLU A 200 0.35 -6.85 -36.13
C GLU A 200 1.24 -7.05 -34.91
N THR A 201 1.88 -5.99 -34.44
CA THR A 201 2.76 -6.02 -33.26
C THR A 201 1.96 -6.38 -32.00
N ALA A 202 0.73 -5.86 -31.86
CA ALA A 202 -0.16 -6.23 -30.77
C ALA A 202 -0.47 -7.74 -30.77
N GLY A 203 -0.71 -8.32 -31.94
CA GLY A 203 -0.90 -9.76 -32.12
C GLY A 203 0.31 -10.58 -31.69
N LEU A 204 1.52 -10.17 -32.06
CA LEU A 204 2.78 -10.81 -31.64
C LEU A 204 2.97 -10.77 -30.12
N ILE A 205 2.87 -9.57 -29.52
CA ILE A 205 3.00 -9.34 -28.07
C ILE A 205 2.02 -10.21 -27.29
N ALA A 206 0.80 -10.28 -27.78
CA ALA A 206 -0.26 -10.93 -27.05
C ALA A 206 -0.16 -12.48 -27.13
N ASN A 207 0.60 -13.00 -28.09
CA ASN A 207 1.09 -14.39 -28.14
C ASN A 207 2.44 -14.58 -27.44
N GLY A 208 2.90 -13.59 -26.67
CA GLY A 208 4.12 -13.67 -25.87
C GLY A 208 5.43 -13.49 -26.66
N ARG A 209 5.38 -13.08 -27.93
CA ARG A 209 6.58 -12.89 -28.74
C ARG A 209 7.30 -11.59 -28.39
N ALA A 210 8.64 -11.63 -28.43
CA ALA A 210 9.44 -10.43 -28.33
C ALA A 210 9.28 -9.57 -29.60
N VAL A 211 9.29 -8.26 -29.43
CA VAL A 211 9.10 -7.29 -30.52
C VAL A 211 10.06 -6.12 -30.39
N ASN A 212 10.33 -5.45 -31.50
CA ASN A 212 11.15 -4.23 -31.50
C ASN A 212 10.28 -3.00 -31.20
N LEU A 213 10.63 -2.25 -30.16
CA LEU A 213 9.99 -1.01 -29.73
C LEU A 213 11.06 0.11 -29.68
N PRO A 214 11.28 0.83 -30.80
CA PRO A 214 12.42 1.74 -30.94
C PRO A 214 12.33 2.97 -30.04
N ASP A 215 11.12 3.48 -29.81
CA ASP A 215 10.86 4.78 -29.15
C ASP A 215 11.31 4.85 -27.68
N PHE A 216 11.63 3.71 -27.05
CA PHE A 216 12.04 3.65 -25.64
C PHE A 216 13.18 2.68 -25.39
N SER A 217 14.14 2.59 -26.31
CA SER A 217 15.30 1.71 -26.19
C SER A 217 16.12 1.92 -24.91
N ALA A 218 16.02 3.06 -24.21
CA ALA A 218 16.66 3.26 -22.91
C ALA A 218 15.83 2.76 -21.71
N ALA A 219 14.53 2.57 -21.87
CA ALA A 219 13.64 2.20 -20.76
C ALA A 219 13.75 0.71 -20.41
N ARG A 220 13.79 0.39 -19.11
CA ARG A 220 13.76 -1.00 -18.63
C ARG A 220 12.42 -1.68 -18.92
N GLN A 221 11.34 -0.92 -18.83
CA GLN A 221 9.97 -1.38 -19.07
C GLN A 221 9.19 -0.35 -19.88
N VAL A 222 8.19 -0.84 -20.62
CA VAL A 222 7.26 0.00 -21.39
C VAL A 222 5.83 -0.51 -21.23
N LYS A 223 4.89 0.42 -21.10
CA LYS A 223 3.45 0.18 -21.24
C LYS A 223 3.13 0.15 -22.73
N VAL A 224 2.61 -0.96 -23.23
CA VAL A 224 2.25 -1.11 -24.64
C VAL A 224 0.75 -0.93 -24.80
N PHE A 225 0.37 0.01 -25.66
CA PHE A 225 -1.01 0.33 -26.00
C PHE A 225 -1.36 -0.10 -27.44
N LEU A 226 -2.60 -0.53 -27.63
CA LEU A 226 -3.25 -0.59 -28.94
C LEU A 226 -4.21 0.60 -29.05
N GLY A 227 -3.95 1.52 -29.98
CA GLY A 227 -4.67 2.79 -30.03
C GLY A 227 -4.41 3.67 -28.79
N GLN A 228 -5.33 4.60 -28.50
CA GLN A 228 -5.12 5.58 -27.44
C GLN A 228 -5.38 5.04 -26.03
N GLU A 229 -6.31 4.10 -25.87
CA GLU A 229 -6.85 3.73 -24.55
C GLU A 229 -6.48 2.30 -24.11
N LYS A 230 -6.25 1.37 -25.03
CA LYS A 230 -6.18 -0.06 -24.71
C LYS A 230 -4.75 -0.47 -24.31
N LEU A 231 -4.45 -0.47 -23.00
CA LEU A 231 -3.20 -1.03 -22.47
C LEU A 231 -3.16 -2.57 -22.65
N ILE A 232 -2.37 -3.08 -23.58
CA ILE A 232 -2.32 -4.52 -23.92
C ILE A 232 -1.22 -5.27 -23.18
N ALA A 233 -0.13 -4.61 -22.77
CA ALA A 233 0.94 -5.28 -22.02
C ALA A 233 1.85 -4.31 -21.26
N ILE A 234 2.62 -4.85 -20.31
CA ILE A 234 3.89 -4.29 -19.87
C ILE A 234 5.01 -5.20 -20.39
N ALA A 235 5.93 -4.64 -21.15
CA ALA A 235 7.07 -5.33 -21.72
C ALA A 235 8.38 -4.87 -21.06
N SER A 236 9.34 -5.78 -20.95
CA SER A 236 10.67 -5.52 -20.40
C SER A 236 11.72 -5.61 -21.50
N ARG A 237 12.66 -4.67 -21.51
CA ARG A 237 13.76 -4.65 -22.47
C ARG A 237 14.64 -5.88 -22.30
N ILE A 238 15.00 -6.50 -23.41
CA ILE A 238 16.00 -7.57 -23.48
C ILE A 238 17.35 -6.97 -23.89
N ALA A 239 17.42 -6.37 -25.08
CA ALA A 239 18.62 -5.75 -25.64
C ALA A 239 18.23 -4.76 -26.75
N GLY A 240 18.97 -3.66 -26.91
CA GLY A 240 18.70 -2.69 -27.98
C GLY A 240 17.26 -2.19 -27.94
N THR A 241 16.52 -2.44 -29.03
CA THR A 241 15.09 -2.13 -29.17
C THR A 241 14.19 -3.34 -28.93
N LEU A 242 14.72 -4.52 -28.58
CA LEU A 242 13.96 -5.76 -28.41
C LEU A 242 13.36 -5.86 -27.00
N PHE A 243 12.04 -6.06 -26.90
CA PHE A 243 11.29 -6.16 -25.65
C PHE A 243 10.49 -7.46 -25.55
N GLN A 244 10.50 -8.08 -24.38
CA GLN A 244 9.69 -9.25 -24.03
C GLN A 244 8.43 -8.82 -23.27
N PRO A 245 7.21 -9.20 -23.70
CA PRO A 245 6.02 -9.05 -22.87
C PRO A 245 6.13 -9.86 -21.57
N LYS A 246 6.01 -9.18 -20.42
CA LYS A 246 6.04 -9.82 -19.10
C LYS A 246 4.65 -9.89 -18.47
N VAL A 247 3.85 -8.85 -18.68
CA VAL A 247 2.46 -8.81 -18.22
C VAL A 247 1.57 -8.53 -19.41
N VAL A 248 0.86 -9.56 -19.91
CA VAL A 248 -0.09 -9.40 -21.02
C VAL A 248 -1.50 -9.19 -20.46
N LEU A 249 -2.14 -8.10 -20.84
CA LEU A 249 -3.46 -7.70 -20.33
C LEU A 249 -4.58 -7.99 -21.33
N ARG A 250 -4.43 -8.97 -22.24
CA ARG A 250 -5.45 -9.31 -23.24
C ARG A 250 -6.87 -9.32 -22.64
N ALA A 251 -7.75 -8.49 -23.18
CA ALA A 251 -9.14 -8.86 -23.33
C ALA A 251 -9.23 -9.56 -24.68
N ALA A 252 -9.96 -10.67 -24.74
CA ALA A 252 -10.38 -11.29 -25.99
C ALA A 252 -11.00 -10.22 -26.92
#